data_AF-A0A7Y0BX22-F1
#
_entry.id   AF-A0A7Y0BX22-F1
#
_cell.length_a   1.000
_cell.length_b   1.000
_cell.length_c   1.000
_cell.angle_alpha   90.00
_cell.angle_beta   90.00
_cell.angle_gamma   90.00
#
_symmetry.space_group_name_H-M   'P 1'
#
loop_
_entity.id
_entity.type
_entity.pdbx_description
1 polymer ?
#
loop_
_entity_poly.entity_id
_entity_poly.type
_entity_poly.pdbx_seq_one_letter_code
_entity_poly.pdbx_strand_id
1 'polypeptide(L)'
;MRQSIPRRWPLNPRLLASTEERKVWHWLNETFAGHHIMVKLPVTRFTLPRSKEQGLHWYKLLSGVYCTLTVCAPDGRVLGCVDVPGNKRISRSNRQLKQTLLSQCGIAYWVISSAHLPTAQEIRNEFLGEAVSPPPPRPEDEDKMAATHLKLRASLSGQRKGRHSDWAPLKPTAGDSPDGDSEFSNFGSGLHQENSFLVPLDSRKGTLR
;
A
#
# COMPACT_ATOMS: atom_id res chain seq x y z
N MET A 1 29.52 -26.72 -1.19
CA MET A 1 28.85 -27.96 -1.67
C MET A 1 27.90 -27.58 -2.80
N ARG A 2 28.04 -28.15 -4.00
CA ARG A 2 27.07 -27.95 -5.10
C ARG A 2 25.83 -28.79 -4.77
N GLN A 3 24.70 -28.15 -4.44
CA GLN A 3 23.43 -28.85 -4.30
C GLN A 3 23.03 -29.40 -5.68
N SER A 4 22.86 -30.72 -5.79
CA SER A 4 22.41 -31.35 -7.02
C SER A 4 20.91 -31.11 -7.20
N ILE A 5 20.52 -30.71 -8.41
CA ILE A 5 19.11 -30.57 -8.77
C ILE A 5 18.52 -31.98 -8.85
N PRO A 6 17.42 -32.27 -8.13
CA PRO A 6 16.85 -33.61 -8.12
C PRO A 6 16.17 -33.92 -9.46
N ARG A 7 16.24 -35.19 -9.91
CA ARG A 7 15.51 -35.65 -11.11
C ARG A 7 14.00 -35.65 -10.93
N ARG A 8 13.52 -35.74 -9.69
CA ARG A 8 12.11 -35.64 -9.30
C ARG A 8 12.00 -34.73 -8.09
N TRP A 9 11.14 -33.72 -8.18
CA TRP A 9 10.90 -32.78 -7.08
C TRP A 9 9.98 -33.42 -6.04
N PRO A 10 10.38 -33.48 -4.76
CA PRO A 10 9.53 -34.01 -3.69
C PRO A 10 8.52 -32.93 -3.21
N LEU A 11 7.81 -32.32 -4.16
CA LEU A 11 6.90 -31.19 -3.90
C LEU A 11 5.50 -31.53 -4.38
N ASN A 12 4.50 -31.21 -3.56
CA ASN A 12 3.09 -31.31 -3.91
C ASN A 12 2.52 -29.92 -4.20
N PRO A 13 1.54 -29.80 -5.13
CA PRO A 13 0.82 -28.56 -5.31
C PRO A 13 0.06 -28.18 -4.04
N ARG A 14 -0.04 -26.88 -3.76
CA ARG A 14 -0.86 -26.33 -2.68
C ARG A 14 -1.63 -25.12 -3.17
N LEU A 15 -2.70 -24.75 -2.46
CA LEU A 15 -3.41 -23.50 -2.74
C LEU A 15 -2.48 -22.30 -2.61
N LEU A 16 -2.68 -21.30 -3.48
CA LEU A 16 -1.86 -20.09 -3.46
C LEU A 16 -2.28 -19.14 -2.32
N ALA A 17 -3.57 -19.11 -2.01
CA ALA A 17 -4.18 -18.15 -1.10
C ALA A 17 -5.01 -18.85 -0.01
N SER A 18 -5.00 -18.29 1.20
CA SER A 18 -5.83 -18.73 2.34
C SER A 18 -7.32 -18.43 2.10
N THR A 19 -8.19 -18.91 2.99
CA THR A 19 -9.63 -18.62 2.89
C THR A 19 -9.94 -17.13 2.99
N GLU A 20 -9.25 -16.41 3.88
CA GLU A 20 -9.45 -14.97 4.05
C GLU A 20 -8.84 -14.18 2.88
N GLU A 21 -7.67 -14.59 2.38
CA GLU A 21 -7.05 -14.00 1.19
C GLU A 21 -7.95 -14.16 -0.04
N ARG A 22 -8.58 -15.32 -0.22
CA ARG A 22 -9.51 -15.57 -1.34
C ARG A 22 -10.74 -14.69 -1.30
N LYS A 23 -11.33 -14.42 -0.12
CA LYS A 23 -12.48 -13.52 0.02
C LYS A 23 -12.14 -12.11 -0.49
N VAL A 24 -11.01 -11.56 -0.04
CA VAL A 24 -10.55 -10.23 -0.48
C VAL A 24 -10.19 -10.26 -1.97
N TRP A 25 -9.59 -11.34 -2.46
CA TRP A 25 -9.27 -11.49 -3.88
C TRP A 25 -10.52 -11.45 -4.77
N HIS A 26 -11.57 -12.21 -4.44
CA HIS A 26 -12.83 -12.16 -5.18
C HIS A 26 -13.45 -10.76 -5.16
N TRP A 27 -13.52 -10.14 -3.98
CA TRP A 27 -14.03 -8.77 -3.84
C TRP A 27 -13.22 -7.74 -4.66
N LEU A 28 -11.89 -7.86 -4.72
CA LEU A 28 -11.06 -6.99 -5.55
C LEU A 28 -11.31 -7.21 -7.05
N ASN A 29 -11.52 -8.44 -7.50
CA ASN A 29 -11.84 -8.72 -8.91
C ASN A 29 -13.17 -8.05 -9.31
N GLU A 30 -14.15 -8.03 -8.41
CA GLU A 30 -15.44 -7.35 -8.64
C GLU A 30 -15.27 -5.83 -8.61
N THR A 31 -14.51 -5.31 -7.64
CA THR A 31 -14.31 -3.87 -7.43
C THR A 31 -13.52 -3.22 -8.57
N PHE A 32 -12.49 -3.91 -9.06
CA PHE A 32 -11.62 -3.46 -10.14
C PHE A 32 -11.90 -4.22 -11.44
N ALA A 33 -13.15 -4.20 -11.89
CA ALA A 33 -13.53 -4.76 -13.18
C ALA A 33 -12.64 -4.19 -14.31
N GLY A 34 -12.15 -5.07 -15.19
CA GLY A 34 -11.22 -4.70 -16.25
C GLY A 34 -9.76 -4.54 -15.81
N HIS A 35 -9.42 -4.77 -14.55
CA HIS A 35 -8.03 -4.78 -14.06
C HIS A 35 -7.58 -6.21 -13.75
N HIS A 36 -6.30 -6.38 -13.48
CA HIS A 36 -5.71 -7.66 -13.11
C HIS A 36 -5.32 -7.70 -11.64
N ILE A 37 -5.74 -8.75 -10.93
CA ILE A 37 -5.35 -8.99 -9.55
C ILE A 37 -4.29 -10.09 -9.50
N MET A 38 -3.05 -9.71 -9.18
CA MET A 38 -1.90 -10.59 -9.08
C MET A 38 -1.68 -11.02 -7.63
N VAL A 39 -1.56 -12.32 -7.38
CA VAL A 39 -1.37 -12.86 -6.02
C VAL A 39 0.11 -13.04 -5.71
N LYS A 40 0.58 -12.50 -4.59
CA LYS A 40 1.96 -12.67 -4.06
C LYS A 40 3.07 -12.28 -5.06
N LEU A 41 2.82 -11.24 -5.87
CA LEU A 41 3.81 -10.71 -6.80
C LEU A 41 4.93 -9.99 -6.02
N PRO A 42 6.21 -10.38 -6.16
CA PRO A 42 7.31 -9.69 -5.49
C PRO A 42 7.45 -8.24 -5.96
N VAL A 43 7.74 -7.32 -5.03
CA VAL A 43 7.91 -5.89 -5.34
C VAL A 43 9.03 -5.65 -6.35
N THR A 44 10.02 -6.54 -6.39
CA THR A 44 11.14 -6.48 -7.36
C THR A 44 10.70 -6.72 -8.81
N ARG A 45 9.45 -7.14 -9.06
CA ARG A 45 8.91 -7.35 -10.40
C ARG A 45 8.28 -6.08 -11.00
N PHE A 46 8.01 -5.08 -10.17
CA PHE A 46 7.33 -3.85 -10.60
C PHE A 46 7.94 -2.58 -10.01
N THR A 47 9.11 -2.70 -9.35
CA THR A 47 9.91 -1.56 -8.90
C THR A 47 11.30 -1.65 -9.52
N LEU A 48 11.92 -0.50 -9.77
CA LEU A 48 13.26 -0.38 -10.33
C LEU A 48 14.10 0.57 -9.48
N PRO A 49 15.36 0.23 -9.19
CA PRO A 49 16.26 1.13 -8.48
C PRO A 49 16.57 2.36 -9.35
N ARG A 50 16.72 3.52 -8.72
CA ARG A 50 17.08 4.77 -9.43
C ARG A 50 18.47 4.71 -10.06
N SER A 51 19.40 3.97 -9.44
CA SER A 51 20.73 3.68 -9.97
C SER A 51 20.87 2.19 -10.28
N LYS A 52 21.38 1.88 -11.48
CA LYS A 52 21.60 0.50 -11.94
C LYS A 52 22.63 -0.25 -11.09
N GLU A 53 23.64 0.44 -10.60
CA GLU A 53 24.74 -0.13 -9.80
C GLU A 53 24.23 -0.75 -8.50
N GLN A 54 23.13 -0.22 -7.97
CA GLN A 54 22.52 -0.70 -6.73
C GLN A 54 21.54 -1.87 -6.94
N GLY A 55 21.30 -2.29 -8.19
CA GLY A 55 20.24 -3.26 -8.50
C GLY A 55 20.41 -4.60 -7.80
N LEU A 56 21.64 -5.14 -7.74
CA LEU A 56 21.90 -6.41 -7.06
C LEU A 56 21.73 -6.29 -5.54
N HIS A 57 22.10 -5.15 -4.96
CA HIS A 57 21.94 -4.87 -3.53
C HIS A 57 20.46 -4.86 -3.16
N TRP A 58 19.66 -4.04 -3.85
CA TRP A 58 18.23 -3.94 -3.60
C TRP A 58 17.48 -5.22 -3.91
N TYR A 59 17.87 -5.95 -4.96
CA TYR A 59 17.26 -7.25 -5.27
C TYR A 59 17.43 -8.24 -4.11
N LYS A 60 18.63 -8.35 -3.53
CA LYS A 60 18.88 -9.24 -2.38
C LYS A 60 18.04 -8.86 -1.16
N LEU A 61 17.87 -7.56 -0.91
CA LEU A 61 17.09 -7.08 0.22
C LEU A 61 15.58 -7.28 0.03
N LEU A 62 15.08 -7.04 -1.18
CA LEU A 62 13.64 -6.98 -1.47
C LEU A 62 13.08 -8.26 -2.11
N SER A 63 13.90 -9.26 -2.45
CA SER A 63 13.44 -10.48 -3.14
C SER A 63 12.38 -11.27 -2.38
N GLY A 64 12.34 -11.14 -1.05
CA GLY A 64 11.32 -11.76 -0.20
C GLY A 64 10.08 -10.89 0.06
N VAL A 65 10.06 -9.64 -0.41
CA VAL A 65 9.00 -8.68 -0.13
C VAL A 65 7.92 -8.79 -1.22
N TYR A 66 6.73 -9.21 -0.82
CA TYR A 66 5.51 -9.09 -1.63
C TYR A 66 4.35 -8.55 -0.79
N CYS A 67 3.30 -8.10 -1.46
CA CYS A 67 1.98 -7.92 -0.87
C CYS A 67 1.09 -9.12 -1.20
N THR A 68 0.07 -9.38 -0.38
CA THR A 68 -0.85 -10.50 -0.63
C THR A 68 -1.45 -10.43 -2.04
N LEU A 69 -1.93 -9.25 -2.43
CA LEU A 69 -2.59 -8.98 -3.70
C LEU A 69 -2.01 -7.68 -4.31
N THR A 70 -1.90 -7.62 -5.63
CA THR A 70 -1.46 -6.44 -6.38
C THR A 70 -2.45 -6.16 -7.50
N VAL A 71 -2.92 -4.92 -7.60
CA VAL A 71 -3.86 -4.46 -8.61
C VAL A 71 -3.07 -3.83 -9.76
N CYS A 72 -3.25 -4.36 -10.96
CA CYS A 72 -2.60 -3.87 -12.17
C CYS A 72 -3.64 -3.40 -13.19
N ALA A 73 -3.36 -2.28 -13.85
CA ALA A 73 -4.08 -1.84 -15.03
C ALA A 73 -3.83 -2.77 -16.24
N PRO A 74 -4.70 -2.75 -17.27
CA PRO A 74 -4.54 -3.55 -18.49
C PRO A 74 -3.22 -3.33 -19.23
N ASP A 75 -2.60 -2.16 -19.07
CA ASP A 75 -1.31 -1.80 -19.66
C ASP A 75 -0.11 -2.38 -18.89
N GLY A 76 -0.36 -3.12 -17.80
CA GLY A 76 0.66 -3.73 -16.96
C GLY A 76 1.19 -2.83 -15.84
N ARG A 77 0.67 -1.60 -15.69
CA ARG A 77 1.06 -0.69 -14.60
C ARG A 77 0.44 -1.15 -13.28
N VAL A 78 1.23 -1.18 -12.21
CA VAL A 78 0.72 -1.43 -10.84
C VAL A 78 0.07 -0.16 -10.30
N LEU A 79 -1.18 -0.27 -9.85
CA LEU A 79 -1.96 0.83 -9.27
C LEU A 79 -1.87 0.84 -7.74
N GLY A 80 -1.93 -0.36 -7.14
CA GLY A 80 -1.86 -0.48 -5.70
C GLY A 80 -1.66 -1.92 -5.24
N CYS A 81 -1.27 -2.04 -3.98
CA CYS A 81 -1.01 -3.30 -3.32
C CYS A 81 -1.89 -3.44 -2.08
N VAL A 82 -2.37 -4.65 -1.83
CA VAL A 82 -3.20 -4.99 -0.68
C VAL A 82 -2.54 -6.12 0.10
N ASP A 83 -2.37 -5.90 1.40
CA ASP A 83 -2.06 -6.96 2.35
C ASP A 83 -3.32 -7.42 3.08
N VAL A 84 -3.51 -8.74 3.11
CA VAL A 84 -4.59 -9.37 3.89
C VAL A 84 -3.94 -10.02 5.10
N PRO A 85 -4.12 -9.48 6.31
CA PRO A 85 -3.58 -10.11 7.51
C PRO A 85 -4.32 -11.44 7.73
N GLY A 86 -3.55 -12.51 7.87
CA GLY A 86 -4.09 -13.80 8.30
C GLY A 86 -4.38 -13.80 9.81
N ASN A 87 -4.36 -14.99 10.41
CA ASN A 87 -4.54 -15.13 11.86
C ASN A 87 -3.44 -14.43 12.68
N LYS A 88 -2.28 -14.23 12.05
CA LYS A 88 -1.18 -13.45 12.60
C LYS A 88 -1.16 -12.06 11.99
N ARG A 89 -0.91 -11.06 12.83
CA ARG A 89 -0.78 -9.67 12.40
C ARG A 89 0.55 -9.48 11.67
N ILE A 90 0.51 -8.67 10.61
CA ILE A 90 1.72 -8.19 9.93
C ILE A 90 2.53 -7.37 10.94
N SER A 91 3.83 -7.64 11.04
CA SER A 91 4.69 -6.89 11.94
C SER A 91 4.70 -5.40 11.57
N ARG A 92 4.73 -4.53 12.58
CA ARG A 92 4.70 -3.07 12.38
C ARG A 92 5.83 -2.61 11.46
N SER A 93 7.04 -3.15 11.64
CA SER A 93 8.21 -2.82 10.83
C SER A 93 8.05 -3.23 9.36
N ASN A 94 7.48 -4.41 9.10
CA ASN A 94 7.25 -4.88 7.71
C ASN A 94 6.15 -4.03 7.03
N ARG A 95 5.07 -3.72 7.76
CA ARG A 95 4.04 -2.80 7.26
C ARG A 95 4.63 -1.42 6.94
N GLN A 96 5.46 -0.87 7.83
CA GLN A 96 6.10 0.42 7.61
C GLN A 96 7.03 0.39 6.39
N LEU A 97 7.84 -0.67 6.25
CA LEU A 97 8.69 -0.85 5.07
C LEU A 97 7.88 -0.82 3.78
N LYS A 98 6.80 -1.63 3.69
CA LYS A 98 5.95 -1.67 2.49
C LYS A 98 5.27 -0.33 2.22
N GLN A 99 4.73 0.32 3.26
CA GLN A 99 4.11 1.64 3.14
C GLN A 99 5.10 2.66 2.57
N THR A 100 6.29 2.78 3.16
CA THR A 100 7.31 3.74 2.72
C THR A 100 7.79 3.42 1.30
N LEU A 101 8.12 2.15 1.02
CA LEU A 101 8.61 1.70 -0.28
C LEU A 101 7.59 2.01 -1.40
N LEU A 102 6.35 1.57 -1.22
CA LEU A 102 5.32 1.70 -2.26
C LEU A 102 4.90 3.15 -2.46
N SER A 103 4.76 3.92 -1.37
CA SER A 103 4.47 5.35 -1.46
C SER A 103 5.56 6.12 -2.23
N GLN A 104 6.84 5.81 -2.00
CA GLN A 104 7.95 6.40 -2.75
C GLN A 104 7.99 5.99 -4.22
N CYS A 105 7.36 4.86 -4.57
CA CYS A 105 7.14 4.41 -5.94
C CYS A 105 5.84 4.94 -6.56
N GLY A 106 5.04 5.72 -5.83
CA GLY A 106 3.75 6.22 -6.32
C GLY A 106 2.67 5.12 -6.42
N ILE A 107 2.80 4.05 -5.64
CA ILE A 107 1.88 2.91 -5.61
C ILE A 107 1.09 2.94 -4.31
N ALA A 108 -0.24 2.88 -4.38
CA ALA A 108 -1.10 2.85 -3.20
C ALA A 108 -0.87 1.55 -2.40
N TYR A 109 -0.97 1.61 -1.07
CA TYR A 109 -0.80 0.44 -0.21
C TYR A 109 -1.82 0.40 0.92
N TRP A 110 -2.63 -0.66 0.95
CA TRP A 110 -3.68 -0.87 1.96
C TRP A 110 -3.54 -2.20 2.68
N VAL A 111 -4.04 -2.24 3.92
CA VAL A 111 -4.19 -3.49 4.70
C VAL A 111 -5.68 -3.71 4.89
N ILE A 112 -6.21 -4.82 4.35
CA ILE A 112 -7.65 -5.10 4.33
C ILE A 112 -7.94 -6.39 5.09
N SER A 113 -8.82 -6.30 6.07
CA SER A 113 -9.38 -7.48 6.74
C SER A 113 -10.57 -8.01 5.94
N SER A 114 -10.61 -9.32 5.72
CA SER A 114 -11.78 -10.01 5.14
C SER A 114 -13.07 -9.86 5.95
N ALA A 115 -12.97 -9.52 7.24
CA ALA A 115 -14.13 -9.27 8.11
C ALA A 115 -14.71 -7.84 7.95
N HIS A 116 -13.90 -6.90 7.44
CA HIS A 116 -14.26 -5.49 7.32
C HIS A 116 -13.72 -4.96 6.00
N LEU A 117 -14.44 -5.29 4.92
CA LEU A 117 -14.12 -4.81 3.58
C LEU A 117 -14.51 -3.32 3.49
N PRO A 118 -13.62 -2.46 2.95
CA PRO A 118 -13.98 -1.07 2.66
C PRO A 118 -14.99 -1.02 1.51
N THR A 119 -15.58 0.15 1.29
CA THR A 119 -16.49 0.35 0.16
C THR A 119 -15.70 0.33 -1.14
N ALA A 120 -16.30 -0.21 -2.21
CA ALA A 120 -15.69 -0.26 -3.54
C ALA A 120 -15.22 1.13 -4.02
N GLN A 121 -15.95 2.20 -3.69
CA GLN A 121 -15.59 3.58 -4.04
C GLN A 121 -14.34 4.06 -3.29
N GLU A 122 -14.21 3.73 -2.01
CA GLU A 122 -13.09 4.20 -1.18
C GLU A 122 -11.76 3.67 -1.72
N ILE A 123 -11.69 2.37 -2.03
CA ILE A 123 -10.46 1.77 -2.54
C ILE A 123 -10.16 2.20 -3.98
N ARG A 124 -11.19 2.42 -4.80
CA ARG A 124 -11.02 2.89 -6.18
C ARG A 124 -10.49 4.31 -6.22
N ASN A 125 -11.03 5.21 -5.40
CA ASN A 125 -10.55 6.59 -5.32
C ASN A 125 -9.07 6.63 -4.92
N GLU A 126 -8.67 5.79 -3.97
CA GLU A 126 -7.28 5.67 -3.54
C GLU A 126 -6.37 5.12 -4.68
N PHE A 127 -6.78 4.06 -5.37
CA PHE A 127 -5.90 3.34 -6.31
C PHE A 127 -5.88 3.95 -7.72
N LEU A 128 -6.99 4.54 -8.15
CA LEU A 128 -7.11 5.17 -9.46
C LEU A 128 -6.82 6.68 -9.41
N GLY A 129 -6.77 7.27 -8.21
CA GLY A 129 -6.76 8.72 -8.06
C GLY A 129 -8.06 9.33 -8.60
N GLU A 130 -9.14 8.55 -8.64
CA GLU A 130 -10.49 8.96 -9.04
C GLU A 130 -11.05 9.83 -7.90
N ALA A 131 -10.42 10.98 -7.64
CA ALA A 131 -11.11 12.08 -7.01
C ALA A 131 -12.26 12.38 -7.96
N VAL A 132 -13.48 12.08 -7.52
CA VAL A 132 -14.72 12.48 -8.18
C VAL A 132 -14.49 13.85 -8.79
N SER A 133 -14.31 13.92 -10.11
CA SER A 133 -14.54 15.19 -10.78
C SER A 133 -15.99 15.48 -10.43
N PRO A 134 -16.29 16.53 -9.65
CA PRO A 134 -17.68 16.85 -9.39
C PRO A 134 -18.36 16.95 -10.76
N PRO A 135 -19.59 16.42 -10.93
CA PRO A 135 -20.34 16.66 -12.15
C PRO A 135 -20.30 18.18 -12.41
N PRO A 136 -20.17 18.62 -13.68
CA PRO A 136 -20.09 20.03 -13.99
C PRO A 136 -21.22 20.74 -13.23
N PRO A 137 -20.90 21.81 -12.47
CA PRO A 137 -21.89 22.43 -11.60
C PRO A 137 -23.07 22.84 -12.45
N ARG A 138 -24.28 22.50 -11.98
CA ARG A 138 -25.48 23.04 -12.59
C ARG A 138 -25.42 24.55 -12.37
N PRO A 139 -25.89 25.39 -13.31
CA PRO A 139 -25.79 26.85 -13.18
C PRO A 139 -26.40 27.37 -11.86
N GLU A 140 -27.42 26.69 -11.35
CA GLU A 140 -28.06 26.96 -10.05
C GLU A 140 -27.16 26.76 -8.82
N ASP A 141 -26.12 25.93 -8.91
CA ASP A 141 -25.17 25.70 -7.83
C ASP A 141 -24.00 26.69 -7.90
N GLU A 142 -23.63 27.19 -9.08
CA GLU A 142 -22.63 28.26 -9.25
C GLU A 142 -23.08 29.56 -8.57
N ASP A 143 -24.35 29.93 -8.73
CA ASP A 143 -24.92 31.13 -8.09
C ASP A 143 -24.90 31.03 -6.56
N LYS A 144 -25.22 29.85 -6.02
CA LYS A 144 -25.18 29.59 -4.57
C LYS A 144 -23.76 29.58 -4.04
N MET A 145 -22.81 29.02 -4.79
CA MET A 145 -21.39 29.03 -4.42
C MET A 145 -20.81 30.45 -4.47
N ALA A 146 -21.15 31.25 -5.48
CA ALA A 146 -20.76 32.65 -5.59
C ALA A 146 -21.30 33.49 -4.42
N ALA A 147 -22.58 33.31 -4.07
CA ALA A 147 -23.20 33.97 -2.92
C ALA A 147 -22.52 33.57 -1.59
N THR A 148 -22.15 32.30 -1.44
CA THR A 148 -21.46 31.79 -0.26
C THR A 148 -20.04 32.37 -0.15
N HIS A 149 -19.30 32.44 -1.27
CA HIS A 149 -17.99 33.06 -1.34
C HIS A 149 -18.01 34.55 -0.97
N LEU A 150 -19.06 35.27 -1.40
CA LEU A 150 -19.24 36.68 -1.06
C LEU A 150 -19.45 36.87 0.46
N LYS A 151 -20.26 36.00 1.06
CA LYS A 151 -20.57 36.01 2.50
C LYS A 151 -19.33 35.69 3.35
N LEU A 152 -18.50 34.75 2.91
CA LEU A 152 -17.22 34.42 3.57
C LEU A 152 -16.22 35.57 3.47
N ARG A 153 -16.10 36.21 2.30
CA ARG A 153 -15.23 37.38 2.12
C ARG A 153 -15.66 38.55 3.01
N ALA A 154 -16.95 38.80 3.14
CA ALA A 154 -17.48 39.81 4.05
C ALA A 154 -17.09 39.51 5.51
N SER A 155 -17.27 38.27 5.96
CA SER A 155 -16.89 37.85 7.32
C SER A 155 -15.38 37.94 7.60
N LEU A 156 -14.53 37.52 6.65
CA LEU A 156 -13.07 37.60 6.77
C LEU A 156 -12.56 39.06 6.80
N SER A 157 -13.22 39.97 6.08
CA SER A 157 -12.87 41.39 6.09
C SER A 157 -13.19 42.06 7.43
N GLY A 158 -14.28 41.65 8.10
CA GLY A 158 -14.62 42.12 9.44
C GLY A 158 -13.62 41.67 10.51
N GLN A 159 -13.10 40.45 10.38
CA GLN A 159 -12.15 39.87 11.35
C GLN A 159 -10.73 40.46 11.25
N ARG A 160 -10.35 41.02 10.09
CA ARG A 160 -9.06 41.71 9.91
C ARG A 160 -8.98 43.08 10.60
N LYS A 161 -10.11 43.73 10.91
CA LYS A 161 -10.12 45.02 11.61
C LYS A 161 -9.91 44.90 13.13
N GLY A 162 -9.93 43.68 13.68
CA GLY A 162 -9.83 43.42 15.13
C GLY A 162 -8.53 42.76 15.63
N ARG A 163 -7.52 42.53 14.78
CA ARG A 163 -6.28 41.82 15.19
C ARG A 163 -5.01 42.52 14.69
N HIS A 164 -4.92 43.82 14.95
CA HIS A 164 -3.67 44.57 14.80
C HIS A 164 -3.07 44.92 16.17
N SER A 165 -2.78 43.91 16.97
CA SER A 165 -1.83 43.99 18.08
C SER A 165 -1.33 42.57 18.39
N ASP A 166 -0.01 42.46 18.57
CA ASP A 166 0.73 41.32 19.09
C ASP A 166 1.23 40.28 18.05
N TRP A 167 2.22 40.70 17.27
CA TRP A 167 3.21 39.79 16.69
C TRP A 167 4.53 39.90 17.48
N ALA A 168 4.91 38.82 18.16
CA ALA A 168 6.25 38.64 18.73
C ALA A 168 6.98 37.53 17.95
N PRO A 169 8.26 37.71 17.55
CA PRO A 169 8.99 36.74 16.74
C PRO A 169 9.68 35.69 17.61
N LEU A 170 9.55 34.41 17.25
CA LEU A 170 10.31 33.31 17.84
C LEU A 170 11.60 33.05 17.05
N LYS A 171 12.71 32.89 17.79
CA LYS A 171 14.08 32.63 17.32
C LYS A 171 14.25 31.17 16.82
N PRO A 172 15.26 30.91 15.95
CA PRO A 172 15.56 29.58 15.44
C PRO A 172 16.46 28.80 16.39
N THR A 173 16.24 27.48 16.52
CA THR A 173 17.19 26.54 17.13
C THR A 173 17.66 25.54 16.08
N ALA A 174 18.98 25.47 15.90
CA ALA A 174 19.66 24.56 15.00
C ALA A 174 20.01 23.22 15.68
N GLY A 175 20.14 22.18 14.86
CA GLY A 175 20.92 20.96 15.11
C GLY A 175 20.19 19.84 15.86
N ASP A 176 19.98 18.69 15.24
CA ASP A 176 21.01 17.64 15.23
C ASP A 176 20.54 16.46 14.33
N SER A 177 21.45 15.94 13.50
CA SER A 177 21.24 14.74 12.67
C SER A 177 21.98 13.58 13.32
N PRO A 178 21.41 12.36 13.35
CA PRO A 178 22.21 11.16 13.47
C PRO A 178 22.12 10.32 12.19
N ASP A 179 23.23 10.35 11.44
CA ASP A 179 23.68 9.21 10.63
C ASP A 179 23.97 8.03 11.56
N GLY A 180 23.62 6.81 11.14
CA GLY A 180 23.80 5.62 11.97
C GLY A 180 23.42 4.33 11.29
N ASP A 181 24.00 4.08 10.12
CA ASP A 181 23.98 2.81 9.38
C ASP A 181 24.37 1.61 10.27
N SER A 182 23.37 0.89 10.81
CA SER A 182 23.63 -0.42 11.47
C SER A 182 22.40 -1.35 11.64
N GLU A 183 21.24 -1.05 11.07
CA GLU A 183 20.03 -1.90 11.21
C GLU A 183 19.67 -2.75 9.99
N PHE A 184 20.42 -2.68 8.87
CA PHE A 184 19.99 -3.34 7.64
C PHE A 184 20.22 -4.86 7.58
N SER A 185 21.14 -5.40 8.40
CA SER A 185 21.53 -6.81 8.37
C SER A 185 20.43 -7.77 8.87
N ASN A 186 19.46 -7.27 9.64
CA ASN A 186 18.45 -8.10 10.30
C ASN A 186 17.13 -8.22 9.50
N PHE A 187 16.97 -7.47 8.40
CA PHE A 187 15.76 -7.51 7.58
C PHE A 187 15.60 -8.84 6.83
N GLY A 188 16.71 -9.44 6.37
CA GLY A 188 16.65 -10.64 5.51
C GLY A 188 15.94 -11.84 6.13
N SER A 189 16.09 -12.03 7.44
CA SER A 189 15.48 -13.18 8.15
C SER A 189 14.03 -12.90 8.59
N GLY A 190 13.71 -11.66 8.99
CA GLY A 190 12.36 -11.22 9.37
C GLY A 190 11.41 -10.94 8.20
N LEU A 191 11.95 -10.83 6.97
CA LEU A 191 11.19 -10.70 5.73
C LEU A 191 10.68 -12.04 5.18
N HIS A 192 11.07 -13.18 5.77
CA HIS A 192 10.51 -14.48 5.40
C HIS A 192 9.02 -14.53 5.78
N GLN A 193 8.19 -14.12 4.83
CA GLN A 193 6.74 -14.03 5.00
C GLN A 193 6.12 -15.40 5.24
N GLU A 194 5.12 -15.41 6.13
CA GLU A 194 4.48 -16.57 6.76
C GLU A 194 3.62 -17.42 5.81
N ASN A 195 3.80 -17.27 4.52
CA ASN A 195 3.03 -17.86 3.45
C ASN A 195 3.94 -18.73 2.56
N SER A 196 4.90 -19.44 3.17
CA SER A 196 5.81 -20.39 2.52
C SER A 196 5.48 -21.83 2.91
N PHE A 197 6.18 -22.83 2.35
CA PHE A 197 6.00 -24.25 2.70
C PHE A 197 6.11 -24.55 4.21
N LEU A 198 6.70 -23.64 4.98
CA LEU A 198 6.94 -23.79 6.41
C LEU A 198 5.69 -23.53 7.28
N VAL A 199 4.65 -22.90 6.73
CA VAL A 199 3.48 -22.46 7.50
C VAL A 199 2.18 -22.84 6.78
N PRO A 200 1.19 -23.46 7.47
CA PRO A 200 -0.14 -23.72 6.91
C PRO A 200 -0.90 -22.43 6.58
N LEU A 201 -1.62 -22.41 5.45
CA LEU A 201 -2.37 -21.23 4.97
C LEU A 201 -3.57 -20.88 5.86
N ASP A 202 -4.33 -21.89 6.28
CA ASP A 202 -5.45 -21.74 7.20
C ASP A 202 -5.10 -22.51 8.49
N SER A 203 -4.96 -21.84 9.62
CA SER A 203 -4.41 -22.45 10.85
C SER A 203 -5.31 -23.51 11.51
N ARG A 204 -6.42 -23.93 10.89
CA ARG A 204 -7.30 -25.06 11.29
C ARG A 204 -8.47 -25.12 10.29
N LYS A 205 -8.45 -26.12 9.39
CA LYS A 205 -9.54 -26.69 8.55
C LYS A 205 -8.83 -27.32 7.33
N GLY A 206 -8.62 -28.62 7.17
CA GLY A 206 -9.07 -29.81 7.89
C GLY A 206 -8.43 -31.05 7.26
N THR A 207 -8.46 -32.12 8.04
CA THR A 207 -8.53 -33.54 7.67
C THR A 207 -7.43 -34.15 6.78
N LEU A 208 -6.64 -35.01 7.42
CA LEU A 208 -6.07 -36.19 6.80
C LEU A 208 -7.15 -36.92 5.98
N ARG A 209 -6.87 -37.14 4.70
CA ARG A 209 -7.37 -38.28 3.93
C ARG A 209 -6.19 -38.86 3.16
#